data_AF-A0A260Z7E9-F1
#
_entry.id   AF-A0A260Z7E9-F1
#
_cell.length_a   1.000
_cell.length_b   1.000
_cell.length_c   1.000
_cell.angle_alpha   90.00
_cell.angle_beta   90.00
_cell.angle_gamma   90.00
#
_symmetry.space_group_name_H-M   'P 1'
#
loop_
_entity.id
_entity.type
_entity.pdbx_description
1 polymer ?
#
loop_
_entity_poly.entity_id
_entity_poly.type
_entity_poly.pdbx_seq_one_letter_code
_entity_poly.pdbx_strand_id
1 'polypeptide(L)'
;MLNGDWRKCKEYIVNDKMNQKVWNLFHNAEQVKGMVVRRIQEESLRTYLLTYSTVYATVSLKKLASLFDLSKKDVHSIISKMIIQEELSATLDEPSDGLIMHRVEPSRLQMLALNLSDKLQALAENNEQILEPRTGRGGYQGPGSWFPGRNERQGDKQKGAGGFQGERRGGQGQDGKR
;
A
#
# COMPACT_ATOMS: atom_id res chain seq x y z
N MET A 1 17.04 -20.44 2.47
CA MET A 1 15.82 -20.47 1.65
C MET A 1 15.87 -19.49 0.49
N LEU A 2 16.26 -18.23 0.69
CA LEU A 2 16.31 -17.22 -0.39
C LEU A 2 17.11 -17.65 -1.64
N ASN A 3 18.17 -18.45 -1.47
CA ASN A 3 18.98 -18.93 -2.59
C ASN A 3 18.40 -20.19 -3.27
N GLY A 4 17.25 -20.72 -2.81
CA GLY A 4 16.64 -21.95 -3.33
C GLY A 4 17.30 -23.27 -2.89
N ASP A 5 18.35 -23.23 -2.07
CA ASP A 5 19.07 -24.42 -1.63
C ASP A 5 18.38 -25.10 -0.43
N TRP A 6 17.56 -26.11 -0.72
CA TRP A 6 16.81 -26.87 0.28
C TRP A 6 17.69 -27.78 1.14
N ARG A 7 18.84 -28.24 0.62
CA ARG A 7 19.73 -29.18 1.31
C ARG A 7 20.39 -28.55 2.51
N LYS A 8 20.92 -27.35 2.34
CA LYS A 8 21.46 -26.55 3.45
C LYS A 8 20.38 -26.21 4.48
N CYS A 9 19.17 -25.87 4.03
CA CYS A 9 18.05 -25.61 4.94
C CYS A 9 17.67 -26.86 5.76
N LYS A 10 17.64 -28.04 5.14
CA LYS A 10 17.44 -29.31 5.84
C LYS A 10 18.53 -29.55 6.89
N GLU A 11 19.79 -29.32 6.55
CA GLU A 11 20.92 -29.54 7.46
C GLU A 11 20.87 -28.64 8.70
N TYR A 12 20.47 -27.37 8.55
CA TYR A 12 20.30 -26.47 9.70
C TYR A 12 19.11 -26.83 10.59
N ILE A 13 18.02 -27.34 10.01
CA ILE A 13 16.78 -27.65 10.73
C ILE A 13 16.84 -29.03 11.39
N VAL A 14 17.45 -30.00 10.71
CA VAL A 14 17.64 -31.39 11.18
C VAL A 14 19.11 -31.59 11.57
N ASN A 15 19.56 -30.79 12.54
CA ASN A 15 20.86 -30.95 13.18
C ASN A 15 20.68 -31.65 14.55
N ASP A 16 21.66 -32.42 15.01
CA ASP A 16 21.68 -33.06 16.34
C ASP A 16 21.35 -32.09 17.48
N LYS A 17 21.84 -30.84 17.37
CA LYS A 17 21.51 -29.78 18.35
C LYS A 17 20.03 -29.41 18.37
N MET A 18 19.38 -29.33 17.20
CA MET A 18 17.95 -29.04 17.09
C MET A 18 17.10 -30.28 17.42
N ASN A 19 17.61 -31.48 17.12
CA ASN A 19 16.98 -32.74 17.49
C ASN A 19 16.84 -32.86 19.01
N GLN A 20 17.91 -32.59 19.76
CA GLN A 20 17.86 -32.62 21.23
C GLN A 20 16.97 -31.54 21.84
N LYS A 21 16.90 -30.34 21.25
CA LYS A 21 16.15 -29.20 21.80
C LYS A 21 14.67 -29.22 21.50
N VAL A 22 14.28 -29.62 20.30
CA VAL A 22 12.90 -29.46 19.80
C VAL A 22 12.32 -30.79 19.38
N TRP A 23 13.01 -31.52 18.51
CA TRP A 23 12.40 -32.68 17.87
C TRP A 23 12.19 -33.86 18.83
N ASN A 24 13.08 -34.08 19.80
CA ASN A 24 12.96 -35.16 20.80
C ASN A 24 11.85 -34.91 21.84
N LEU A 25 11.23 -33.71 21.86
CA LEU A 25 10.09 -33.41 22.71
C LEU A 25 8.77 -33.96 22.14
N PHE A 26 8.75 -34.30 20.84
CA PHE A 26 7.56 -34.84 20.19
C PHE A 26 7.52 -36.37 20.27
N HIS A 27 6.34 -36.94 20.54
CA HIS A 27 6.13 -38.39 20.52
C HIS A 27 6.34 -39.01 19.14
N ASN A 28 5.92 -38.31 18.06
CA ASN A 28 6.08 -38.75 16.67
C ASN A 28 7.08 -37.87 15.90
N ALA A 29 8.26 -37.65 16.49
CA ALA A 29 9.28 -36.75 15.95
C ALA A 29 9.62 -37.03 14.48
N GLU A 30 9.73 -38.30 14.09
CA GLU A 30 10.19 -38.68 12.75
C GLU A 30 9.17 -38.36 11.65
N GLN A 31 7.88 -38.54 11.94
CA GLN A 31 6.81 -38.18 11.00
C GLN A 31 6.75 -36.66 10.77
N VAL A 32 6.88 -35.88 11.85
CA VAL A 32 6.86 -34.41 11.77
C VAL A 32 8.10 -33.90 11.04
N LYS A 33 9.28 -34.46 11.28
CA LYS A 33 10.49 -34.13 10.52
C LYS A 33 10.31 -34.41 9.02
N GLY A 34 9.75 -35.56 8.66
CA GLY A 34 9.44 -35.90 7.27
C GLY A 34 8.51 -34.87 6.61
N MET A 35 7.43 -34.49 7.30
CA MET A 35 6.50 -33.46 6.83
C MET A 35 7.19 -32.10 6.66
N VAL A 36 8.04 -31.69 7.60
CA VAL A 36 8.76 -30.42 7.55
C VAL A 36 9.78 -30.41 6.41
N VAL A 37 10.53 -31.49 6.21
CA VAL A 37 11.46 -31.62 5.07
C VAL A 37 10.71 -31.51 3.75
N ARG A 38 9.58 -32.21 3.61
CA ARG A 38 8.74 -32.09 2.41
C ARG A 38 8.29 -30.65 2.20
N ARG A 39 7.84 -29.97 3.26
CA ARG A 39 7.41 -28.58 3.15
C ARG A 39 8.56 -27.64 2.79
N ILE A 40 9.76 -27.86 3.31
CA ILE A 40 10.96 -27.10 2.95
C ILE A 40 11.27 -27.28 1.46
N GLN A 41 11.17 -28.48 0.91
CA GLN A 41 11.39 -28.73 -0.52
C GLN A 41 10.36 -27.97 -1.37
N GLU A 42 9.08 -28.04 -1.00
CA GLU A 42 7.99 -27.32 -1.68
C GLU A 42 8.23 -25.80 -1.68
N GLU A 43 8.49 -25.19 -0.52
CA GLU A 43 8.69 -23.75 -0.42
C GLU A 43 10.02 -23.28 -1.05
N SER A 44 11.05 -24.13 -1.02
CA SER A 44 12.32 -23.83 -1.69
C SER A 44 12.16 -23.82 -3.21
N LEU A 45 11.34 -24.72 -3.78
CA LEU A 45 10.99 -24.70 -5.20
C LEU A 45 10.27 -23.40 -5.56
N ARG A 46 9.27 -22.99 -4.78
CA ARG A 46 8.54 -21.73 -5.02
C ARG A 46 9.47 -20.53 -4.99
N THR A 47 10.28 -20.43 -3.93
CA THR A 47 11.26 -19.33 -3.76
C THR A 47 12.26 -19.29 -4.90
N TYR A 48 12.74 -20.45 -5.35
CA TYR A 48 13.67 -20.56 -6.48
C TYR A 48 13.02 -20.04 -7.77
N LEU A 49 11.79 -20.45 -8.08
CA LEU A 49 11.09 -20.01 -9.28
C LEU A 49 10.79 -18.50 -9.24
N LEU A 50 10.40 -17.95 -8.09
CA LEU A 50 10.16 -16.52 -7.91
C LEU A 50 11.44 -15.69 -8.11
N THR A 51 12.53 -16.09 -7.43
CA THR A 51 13.80 -15.36 -7.46
C THR A 51 14.44 -15.35 -8.84
N TYR A 52 14.34 -16.45 -9.58
CA TYR A 52 14.94 -16.59 -10.91
C TYR A 52 13.93 -16.45 -12.06
N SER A 53 12.72 -15.97 -11.77
CA SER A 53 11.65 -15.80 -12.77
C SER A 53 12.03 -14.86 -13.91
N THR A 54 12.86 -13.85 -13.63
CA THR A 54 13.31 -12.86 -14.62
C THR A 54 14.43 -13.37 -15.53
N VAL A 55 15.22 -14.32 -15.04
CA VAL A 55 16.42 -14.83 -15.72
C VAL A 55 16.05 -15.96 -16.68
N TYR A 56 15.22 -16.91 -16.24
CA TYR A 56 14.86 -18.08 -17.04
C TYR A 56 13.64 -17.79 -17.93
N ALA A 57 13.76 -18.06 -19.23
CA ALA A 57 12.63 -18.00 -20.15
C ALA A 57 11.85 -19.33 -20.21
N THR A 58 12.58 -20.46 -20.15
CA THR A 58 12.00 -21.80 -20.22
C THR A 58 12.74 -22.75 -19.27
N VAL A 59 12.02 -23.57 -18.53
CA VAL A 59 12.58 -24.53 -17.58
C VAL A 59 11.89 -25.88 -17.71
N SER A 60 12.64 -26.97 -17.83
CA SER A 60 12.05 -28.32 -17.88
C SER A 60 11.64 -28.82 -16.50
N LEU A 61 10.43 -29.38 -16.39
CA LEU A 61 9.91 -29.98 -15.15
C LEU A 61 10.75 -31.17 -14.70
N LYS A 62 11.33 -31.94 -15.63
CA LYS A 62 12.21 -33.07 -15.31
C LYS A 62 13.45 -32.61 -14.55
N LYS A 63 14.02 -31.46 -14.93
CA LYS A 63 15.18 -30.90 -14.25
C LYS A 63 14.81 -30.40 -12.86
N LEU A 64 13.67 -29.72 -12.71
CA LEU A 64 13.17 -29.26 -11.41
C LEU A 64 12.91 -30.44 -10.46
N ALA A 65 12.27 -31.52 -10.93
CA ALA A 65 12.06 -32.73 -10.15
C ALA A 65 13.40 -33.31 -9.62
N SER A 66 14.43 -33.40 -10.46
CA SER A 66 15.75 -33.90 -10.05
C SER A 66 16.52 -32.97 -9.09
N LEU A 67 16.29 -31.66 -9.15
CA LEU A 67 16.96 -30.68 -8.30
C LEU A 67 16.39 -30.67 -6.88
N PHE A 68 15.06 -30.74 -6.78
CA PHE A 68 14.34 -30.67 -5.50
C PHE A 68 14.02 -32.04 -4.90
N ASP A 69 14.33 -33.12 -5.61
CA ASP A 69 14.07 -34.50 -5.21
C ASP A 69 12.57 -34.73 -4.91
N LEU A 70 11.73 -34.26 -5.85
CA LEU A 70 10.27 -34.32 -5.80
C LEU A 70 9.73 -35.08 -7.02
N SER A 71 8.54 -35.66 -6.88
CA SER A 71 7.89 -36.31 -8.02
C SER A 71 7.46 -35.27 -9.06
N LYS A 72 7.45 -35.64 -10.34
CA LYS A 72 6.98 -34.75 -11.41
C LYS A 72 5.54 -34.30 -11.19
N LYS A 73 4.69 -35.16 -10.65
CA LYS A 73 3.28 -34.85 -10.34
C LYS A 73 3.16 -33.78 -9.26
N ASP A 74 4.00 -33.86 -8.21
CA ASP A 74 4.03 -32.86 -7.15
C ASP A 74 4.52 -31.52 -7.68
N VAL A 75 5.62 -31.52 -8.45
CA VAL A 75 6.18 -30.30 -9.08
C VAL A 75 5.15 -29.64 -10.00
N HIS A 76 4.49 -30.42 -10.86
CA HIS A 76 3.42 -29.93 -11.72
C HIS A 76 2.29 -29.30 -10.89
N SER A 77 1.80 -30.00 -9.86
CA SER A 77 0.72 -29.51 -9.01
C SER A 77 1.07 -28.21 -8.29
N ILE A 78 2.31 -28.10 -7.77
CA ILE A 78 2.80 -26.90 -7.10
C ILE A 78 2.87 -25.72 -8.08
N ILE A 79 3.44 -25.92 -9.27
CA ILE A 79 3.58 -24.88 -10.29
C ILE A 79 2.20 -24.44 -10.79
N SER A 80 1.31 -25.38 -11.11
CA SER A 80 -0.07 -25.07 -11.52
C SER A 80 -0.78 -24.24 -10.45
N LYS A 81 -0.59 -24.58 -9.17
CA LYS A 81 -1.16 -23.81 -8.07
C LYS A 81 -0.59 -22.38 -8.01
N MET A 82 0.74 -22.21 -8.18
CA MET A 82 1.36 -20.88 -8.22
C MET A 82 0.85 -20.01 -9.37
N ILE A 83 0.60 -20.62 -10.55
CA ILE A 83 0.04 -19.91 -11.71
C ILE A 83 -1.39 -19.44 -11.42
N ILE A 84 -2.23 -20.32 -10.85
CA ILE A 84 -3.62 -20.00 -10.49
C ILE A 84 -3.69 -18.91 -9.40
N GLN A 85 -2.75 -18.92 -8.45
CA GLN A 85 -2.66 -17.91 -7.40
C GLN A 85 -2.07 -16.58 -7.88
N GLU A 86 -1.74 -16.45 -9.17
CA GLU A 86 -1.08 -15.28 -9.77
C GLU A 86 0.28 -14.93 -9.15
N GLU A 87 0.92 -15.88 -8.46
CA GLU A 87 2.26 -15.71 -7.87
C GLU A 87 3.35 -15.77 -8.95
N LEU A 88 3.10 -16.51 -10.03
CA LEU A 88 4.04 -16.70 -11.12
C LEU A 88 3.35 -16.52 -12.46
N SER A 89 3.77 -15.51 -13.22
CA SER A 89 3.32 -15.33 -14.60
C SER A 89 4.05 -16.31 -15.53
N ALA A 90 3.51 -17.53 -15.63
CA ALA A 90 4.07 -18.59 -16.46
C ALA A 90 2.97 -19.43 -17.10
N THR A 91 3.27 -20.05 -18.22
CA THR A 91 2.42 -21.05 -18.89
C THR A 91 3.11 -22.40 -18.88
N LEU A 92 2.33 -23.45 -18.62
CA LEU A 92 2.80 -24.81 -18.60
C LEU A 92 2.50 -25.48 -19.93
N ASP A 93 3.52 -26.01 -20.60
CA ASP A 93 3.40 -26.76 -21.84
C ASP A 93 3.38 -28.27 -21.55
N GLU A 94 2.21 -28.88 -21.70
CA GLU A 94 1.93 -30.28 -21.39
C GLU A 94 2.66 -31.29 -22.30
N PRO A 95 2.75 -31.12 -23.64
CA PRO A 95 3.52 -32.04 -24.49
C PRO A 95 5.04 -31.95 -24.30
N SER A 96 5.59 -30.77 -23.99
CA SER A 96 7.05 -30.60 -23.84
C SER A 96 7.57 -30.76 -22.40
N ASP A 97 6.70 -31.00 -21.41
CA ASP A 97 7.05 -31.03 -19.98
C ASP A 97 7.85 -29.75 -19.57
N GLY A 98 7.44 -28.60 -20.09
CA GLY A 98 8.17 -27.34 -20.01
C GLY A 98 7.38 -26.21 -19.36
N LEU A 99 8.02 -25.47 -18.44
CA LEU A 99 7.50 -24.23 -17.90
C LEU A 99 8.05 -23.06 -18.72
N ILE A 100 7.16 -22.27 -19.33
CA ILE A 100 7.50 -21.05 -20.08
C ILE A 100 7.15 -19.86 -19.18
N MET A 101 8.13 -19.03 -18.88
CA MET A 101 7.95 -17.85 -18.03
C MET A 101 7.66 -16.62 -18.88
N HIS A 102 6.63 -15.86 -18.50
CA HIS A 102 6.31 -14.57 -19.10
C HIS A 102 7.01 -13.48 -18.30
N ARG A 103 7.84 -12.66 -18.97
CA ARG A 103 8.48 -11.50 -18.33
C ARG A 103 7.45 -10.39 -18.18
N VAL A 104 6.75 -10.39 -17.06
CA VAL A 104 5.69 -9.41 -16.77
C VAL A 104 6.23 -8.19 -16.01
N GLU A 105 7.50 -8.16 -15.59
CA GLU A 105 8.04 -6.99 -14.91
C GLU A 105 8.02 -5.76 -15.83
N PRO A 106 7.23 -4.71 -15.49
CA PRO A 106 7.26 -3.47 -16.23
C PRO A 106 8.68 -2.92 -16.15
N SER A 107 9.19 -2.44 -17.28
CA SER A 107 10.49 -1.77 -17.33
C SER A 107 10.55 -0.68 -16.26
N ARG A 108 11.75 -0.36 -15.77
CA ARG A 108 11.93 0.68 -14.74
C ARG A 108 11.25 2.01 -15.11
N LEU A 109 11.17 2.34 -16.40
CA LEU A 109 10.44 3.51 -16.91
C LEU A 109 8.92 3.33 -16.75
N GLN A 110 8.36 2.18 -17.12
CA GLN A 110 6.94 1.86 -16.92
C GLN A 110 6.56 1.88 -15.43
N MET A 111 7.39 1.33 -14.54
CA MET A 111 7.16 1.42 -13.09
C MET A 111 7.13 2.87 -12.59
N LEU A 112 8.07 3.71 -13.04
CA LEU A 112 8.10 5.13 -12.66
C LEU A 112 6.86 5.88 -13.20
N ALA A 113 6.43 5.55 -14.42
CA ALA A 113 5.22 6.12 -15.01
C ALA A 113 3.96 5.74 -14.21
N LEU A 114 3.82 4.47 -13.84
CA LEU A 114 2.72 3.99 -12.98
C LEU A 114 2.72 4.70 -11.61
N ASN A 115 3.89 4.78 -10.96
CA ASN A 115 4.01 5.48 -9.67
C ASN A 115 3.66 6.96 -9.78
N LEU A 116 4.05 7.61 -10.88
CA LEU A 116 3.69 9.00 -11.14
C LEU A 116 2.18 9.15 -11.35
N SER A 117 1.55 8.25 -12.12
CA SER A 117 0.10 8.23 -12.31
C SER A 117 -0.65 8.09 -10.99
N ASP A 118 -0.24 7.19 -10.10
CA ASP A 118 -0.85 7.03 -8.77
C ASP A 118 -0.73 8.32 -7.93
N LYS A 119 0.43 8.99 -7.98
CA LYS A 119 0.64 10.27 -7.30
C LYS A 119 -0.20 11.40 -7.88
N LEU A 120 -0.35 11.43 -9.21
CA LEU A 120 -1.19 12.42 -9.88
C LEU A 120 -2.66 12.21 -9.52
N GLN A 121 -3.12 10.97 -9.45
CA GLN A 121 -4.47 10.63 -9.01
C GLN A 121 -4.71 11.10 -7.58
N ALA A 122 -3.79 10.79 -6.65
CA ALA A 122 -3.88 11.27 -5.27
C ALA A 122 -3.86 12.80 -5.17
N LEU A 123 -3.07 13.50 -5.99
CA LEU A 123 -3.06 14.96 -6.03
C LEU A 123 -4.37 15.53 -6.59
N ALA A 124 -4.96 14.91 -7.60
CA ALA A 124 -6.25 15.30 -8.13
C ALA A 124 -7.35 15.18 -7.07
N GLU A 125 -7.42 14.05 -6.37
CA GLU A 125 -8.37 13.82 -5.26
C GLU A 125 -8.18 14.84 -4.12
N ASN A 126 -6.94 15.16 -3.75
CA ASN A 126 -6.66 16.21 -2.74
C ASN A 126 -7.11 17.60 -3.22
N ASN A 127 -6.91 17.92 -4.50
CA ASN A 127 -7.37 19.18 -5.07
C ASN A 127 -8.89 19.28 -5.05
N GLU A 128 -9.60 18.20 -5.39
CA GLU A 128 -11.07 18.13 -5.32
C GLU A 128 -11.56 18.31 -3.88
N GLN A 129 -10.96 17.62 -2.90
CA GLN A 129 -11.32 17.78 -1.48
C GLN A 129 -11.07 19.19 -0.93
N ILE A 130 -10.08 19.93 -1.44
CA ILE A 130 -9.85 21.33 -1.06
C ILE A 130 -10.84 22.27 -1.75
N LEU A 131 -11.30 21.92 -2.96
CA LEU A 131 -12.27 22.70 -3.73
C LEU A 131 -13.71 22.51 -3.25
N GLU A 132 -14.10 21.31 -2.82
CA GLU A 132 -15.45 21.03 -2.28
C GLU A 132 -15.92 21.97 -1.14
N PRO A 133 -15.11 22.27 -0.10
CA PRO A 133 -15.49 23.25 0.93
C PRO A 133 -15.54 24.68 0.38
N ARG A 134 -15.05 24.94 -0.83
CA ARG A 134 -15.18 26.23 -1.51
C ARG A 134 -16.41 26.30 -2.41
N THR A 135 -16.97 25.19 -2.90
CA THR A 135 -17.99 25.25 -3.97
C THR A 135 -19.43 24.84 -3.59
N GLY A 136 -19.74 24.43 -2.36
CA GLY A 136 -21.15 24.48 -1.96
C GLY A 136 -21.61 23.71 -0.71
N ARG A 137 -21.78 24.44 0.39
CA ARG A 137 -23.06 24.68 1.07
C ARG A 137 -22.80 25.40 2.40
N GLY A 138 -23.02 26.72 2.42
CA GLY A 138 -23.05 27.53 3.65
C GLY A 138 -22.09 28.71 3.63
N GLY A 139 -22.48 29.81 2.97
CA GLY A 139 -21.89 31.12 3.17
C GLY A 139 -20.46 31.30 2.64
N TYR A 140 -20.35 31.71 1.38
CA TYR A 140 -19.12 32.35 0.88
C TYR A 140 -18.99 33.72 1.55
N GLN A 141 -18.51 33.77 2.80
CA GLN A 141 -17.96 34.99 3.37
C GLN A 141 -16.56 35.15 2.77
N GLY A 142 -16.35 36.24 2.04
CA GLY A 142 -15.09 36.56 1.38
C GLY A 142 -13.88 36.64 2.32
N PRO A 143 -12.73 37.18 1.85
CA PRO A 143 -11.42 37.16 2.55
C PRO A 143 -11.31 37.90 3.90
N GLY A 144 -12.38 38.03 4.68
CA GLY A 144 -12.43 38.68 5.99
C GLY A 144 -12.76 37.77 7.18
N SER A 145 -13.02 36.47 6.98
CA SER A 145 -13.43 35.56 8.09
C SER A 145 -12.26 35.03 8.95
N TRP A 146 -11.04 35.51 8.73
CA TRP A 146 -9.83 35.07 9.44
C TRP A 146 -9.59 35.74 10.80
N PHE A 147 -10.44 36.67 11.23
CA PHE A 147 -10.27 37.39 12.49
C PHE A 147 -11.50 37.25 13.40
N PRO A 148 -11.42 36.46 14.48
CA PRO A 148 -12.45 36.47 15.51
C PRO A 148 -12.29 37.74 16.34
N GLY A 149 -13.25 38.65 16.21
CA GLY A 149 -13.41 39.77 17.13
C GLY A 149 -12.92 41.11 16.62
N ARG A 150 -13.76 41.79 15.81
CA ARG A 150 -13.85 43.26 15.81
C ARG A 150 -15.07 43.71 15.01
N ASN A 151 -16.25 43.72 15.63
CA ASN A 151 -17.34 44.53 15.11
C ASN A 151 -17.80 45.51 16.19
N GLU A 152 -16.89 46.41 16.53
CA GLU A 152 -17.21 47.67 17.19
C GLU A 152 -17.00 48.78 16.18
N ARG A 153 -18.09 49.51 15.94
CA ARG A 153 -18.14 50.90 15.47
C ARG A 153 -17.78 51.14 14.00
N GLN A 154 -18.82 51.24 13.18
CA GLN A 154 -18.84 52.12 12.02
C GLN A 154 -20.29 52.64 11.91
N GLY A 155 -20.61 53.87 12.32
CA GLY A 155 -20.09 55.13 11.78
C GLY A 155 -21.04 55.52 10.64
N ASP A 156 -22.17 56.15 10.92
CA ASP A 156 -22.37 57.61 11.04
C ASP A 156 -21.65 58.44 9.96
N LYS A 157 -22.48 59.22 9.24
CA LYS A 157 -22.21 60.26 8.20
C LYS A 157 -21.93 59.71 6.78
N GLN A 158 -22.56 60.24 5.72
CA GLN A 158 -22.66 61.68 5.45
C GLN A 158 -23.58 62.04 4.24
N LYS A 159 -24.26 63.21 4.36
CA LYS A 159 -24.84 64.13 3.32
C LYS A 159 -26.17 63.72 2.64
N GLY A 160 -27.17 64.58 2.46
CA GLY A 160 -27.34 66.02 2.75
C GLY A 160 -28.49 66.62 1.90
N ALA A 161 -29.47 67.26 2.55
CA ALA A 161 -30.45 68.25 2.05
C ALA A 161 -31.25 68.67 3.31
N GLY A 162 -31.51 69.91 3.69
CA GLY A 162 -31.50 71.20 3.04
C GLY A 162 -32.65 71.98 3.68
N GLY A 163 -32.35 72.96 4.55
CA GLY A 163 -33.25 74.04 4.98
C GLY A 163 -34.36 73.71 5.99
N PHE A 164 -34.29 74.25 7.21
CA PHE A 164 -35.21 75.33 7.64
C PHE A 164 -34.79 75.92 8.99
N GLN A 165 -34.93 77.23 9.03
CA GLN A 165 -34.62 78.21 10.06
C GLN A 165 -35.68 78.20 11.19
N GLY A 166 -35.29 78.50 12.43
CA GLY A 166 -36.23 78.70 13.55
C GLY A 166 -35.64 78.27 14.91
N GLU A 167 -34.74 79.03 15.54
CA GLU A 167 -35.06 80.15 16.45
C GLU A 167 -35.30 79.73 17.93
N ARG A 168 -34.25 79.97 18.73
CA ARG A 168 -34.24 80.50 20.12
C ARG A 168 -34.81 79.71 21.31
N ARG A 169 -34.03 79.84 22.41
CA ARG A 169 -34.32 79.76 23.86
C ARG A 169 -34.42 78.36 24.45
N GLY A 170 -33.75 78.01 25.56
CA GLY A 170 -32.93 78.78 26.50
C GLY A 170 -32.76 77.98 27.82
N GLY A 171 -31.74 78.36 28.62
CA GLY A 171 -31.53 77.98 30.03
C GLY A 171 -30.84 76.62 30.23
N GLN A 172 -29.56 76.48 30.60
CA GLN A 172 -28.72 77.07 31.66
C GLN A 172 -29.09 76.63 33.09
N GLY A 173 -28.12 75.98 33.76
CA GLY A 173 -28.10 75.60 35.18
C GLY A 173 -27.85 74.10 35.37
N GLN A 174 -26.61 73.58 35.35
CA GLN A 174 -25.61 73.58 36.45
C GLN A 174 -26.25 73.23 37.81
N ASP A 175 -26.00 72.02 38.30
CA ASP A 175 -24.87 71.62 39.16
C ASP A 175 -25.22 71.78 40.64
N GLY A 176 -24.95 70.76 41.47
CA GLY A 176 -25.08 70.92 42.91
C GLY A 176 -25.25 69.64 43.73
N LYS A 177 -24.13 68.94 43.89
CA LYS A 177 -23.73 68.14 45.07
C LYS A 177 -24.63 68.27 46.32
N ARG A 178 -24.96 67.14 46.93
CA ARG A 178 -24.44 66.72 48.26
C ARG A 178 -24.82 65.27 48.55
#